data_AF-A0A7S1VCP5-F1
#
_entry.id   AF-A0A7S1VCP5-F1
#
_cell.length_a   1.000
_cell.length_b   1.000
_cell.length_c   1.000
_cell.angle_alpha   90.00
_cell.angle_beta   90.00
_cell.angle_gamma   90.00
#
_symmetry.space_group_name_H-M   'P 1'
#
loop_
_entity.id
_entity.type
_entity.pdbx_description
1 polymer ?
#
loop_
_entity_poly.entity_id
_entity_poly.type
_entity_poly.pdbx_seq_one_letter_code
_entity_poly.pdbx_strand_id
1 'polypeptide(L)'
;QQLQRFNFIFTDADAFWKKEPNDLLLIQQLKDVDVIASRGIFPRECTLSDGGSACMGFIWFRNTPATREFIPGLRAYNARVADDQRALNCFLNKTGSYEKVDEARPFLSSRGDNSTALLTYRPREESRTTTTSDGTTM
;
A
#
# COMPACT_ATOMS: atom_id res chain seq x y z
N GLN A 1 -11.24 -7.92 -24.31
CA GLN A 1 -11.76 -7.00 -23.29
C GLN A 1 -10.59 -6.24 -22.68
N GLN A 2 -10.53 -4.92 -22.82
CA GLN A 2 -9.60 -4.11 -22.02
C GLN A 2 -10.11 -4.17 -20.57
N LEU A 3 -9.36 -4.82 -19.67
CA LEU A 3 -9.64 -4.75 -18.25
C LEU A 3 -9.53 -3.29 -17.82
N GLN A 4 -10.64 -2.72 -17.36
CA GLN A 4 -10.64 -1.37 -16.80
C GLN A 4 -9.66 -1.32 -15.62
N ARG A 5 -8.77 -0.32 -15.67
CA ARG A 5 -7.67 -0.17 -14.70
C ARG A 5 -8.17 0.63 -13.50
N PHE A 6 -8.77 -0.05 -12.54
CA PHE A 6 -9.23 0.56 -11.29
C PHE A 6 -8.17 0.52 -10.21
N ASN A 7 -8.12 1.58 -9.39
CA ASN A 7 -7.49 1.52 -8.06
C ASN A 7 -8.41 0.73 -7.12
N PHE A 8 -7.85 0.13 -6.07
CA PHE A 8 -8.61 -0.71 -5.15
C PHE A 8 -8.52 -0.19 -3.73
N ILE A 9 -9.64 -0.23 -3.03
CA ILE A 9 -9.73 -0.05 -1.58
C ILE A 9 -10.18 -1.40 -1.02
N PHE A 10 -9.49 -1.85 0.01
CA PHE A 10 -9.86 -3.01 0.80
C PHE A 10 -10.04 -2.56 2.25
N THR A 11 -11.14 -3.01 2.86
CA THR A 11 -11.44 -2.80 4.27
C THR A 11 -12.04 -4.06 4.85
N ASP A 12 -11.70 -4.38 6.09
CA ASP A 12 -12.32 -5.50 6.79
C ASP A 12 -13.82 -5.24 7.00
N ALA A 13 -14.59 -6.32 7.14
CA ALA A 13 -16.04 -6.23 7.33
C ALA A 13 -16.43 -5.59 8.68
N ASP A 14 -15.51 -5.59 9.66
CA ASP A 14 -15.64 -4.95 10.96
C ASP A 14 -14.99 -3.55 11.01
N ALA A 15 -14.44 -3.06 9.89
CA ALA A 15 -13.92 -1.71 9.78
C ALA A 15 -15.04 -0.70 9.52
N PHE A 16 -15.12 0.32 10.38
CA PHE A 16 -16.09 1.41 10.24
C PHE A 16 -15.45 2.67 9.69
N TRP A 17 -16.05 3.21 8.64
CA TRP A 17 -15.66 4.48 8.06
C TRP A 17 -16.25 5.60 8.91
N LYS A 18 -15.38 6.28 9.68
CA LYS A 18 -15.77 7.41 10.52
C LYS A 18 -16.01 8.71 9.73
N LYS A 19 -15.72 8.71 8.44
CA LYS A 19 -15.78 9.86 7.54
C LYS A 19 -16.19 9.40 6.15
N GLU A 20 -16.64 10.36 5.35
CA GLU A 20 -17.00 10.14 3.96
C GLU A 20 -15.81 9.59 3.14
N PRO A 21 -16.02 8.54 2.33
CA PRO A 21 -14.97 7.98 1.48
C PRO A 21 -14.37 8.96 0.48
N ASN A 22 -15.08 10.02 0.14
CA ASN A 22 -14.60 11.05 -0.78
C ASN A 22 -13.40 11.83 -0.21
N ASP A 23 -13.15 11.80 1.09
CA ASP A 23 -11.89 12.30 1.67
C ASP A 23 -10.68 11.49 1.17
N LEU A 24 -10.88 10.27 0.67
CA LEU A 24 -9.84 9.48 -0.01
C LEU A 24 -9.54 9.99 -1.43
N LEU A 25 -10.31 10.93 -2.01
CA LEU A 25 -9.87 11.62 -3.22
C LEU A 25 -8.56 12.38 -2.98
N LEU A 26 -8.26 12.75 -1.73
CA LEU A 26 -6.97 13.29 -1.33
C LEU A 26 -5.83 12.27 -1.51
N ILE A 27 -6.10 10.97 -1.30
CA ILE A 27 -5.13 9.90 -1.60
C ILE A 27 -4.77 9.88 -3.08
N GLN A 28 -5.72 10.18 -3.97
CA GLN A 28 -5.46 10.24 -5.41
C GLN A 28 -4.50 11.39 -5.77
N GLN A 29 -4.37 12.41 -4.92
CA GLN A 29 -3.44 13.53 -5.13
C GLN A 29 -1.98 13.16 -4.85
N LEU A 30 -1.71 12.05 -4.14
CA LEU A 30 -0.37 11.60 -3.78
C LEU A 30 0.34 10.92 -4.95
N LYS A 31 0.73 11.66 -5.99
CA LYS A 31 1.17 11.14 -7.31
C LYS A 31 2.30 10.10 -7.30
N ASP A 32 3.09 10.01 -6.26
CA ASP A 32 4.21 9.07 -6.16
C ASP A 32 3.95 7.87 -5.22
N VAL A 33 2.76 7.79 -4.62
CA VAL A 33 2.39 6.72 -3.67
C VAL A 33 1.49 5.68 -4.33
N ASP A 34 1.85 4.41 -4.16
CA ASP A 34 1.18 3.27 -4.79
C ASP A 34 0.42 2.39 -3.79
N VAL A 35 0.84 2.40 -2.52
CA VAL A 35 0.14 1.70 -1.44
C VAL A 35 -0.07 2.65 -0.27
N ILE A 36 -1.27 2.64 0.28
CA ILE A 36 -1.59 3.33 1.54
C ILE A 36 -2.29 2.37 2.46
N ALA A 37 -1.85 2.26 3.70
CA ALA A 37 -2.48 1.40 4.69
C ALA A 37 -2.63 2.13 6.03
N SER A 38 -3.59 1.72 6.84
CA SER A 38 -3.62 2.12 8.25
C SER A 38 -2.36 1.62 8.97
N ARG A 39 -1.83 2.38 9.92
CA ARG A 39 -0.74 1.91 10.78
C ARG A 39 -1.28 0.89 11.79
N GLY A 40 -0.58 -0.23 11.92
CA GLY A 40 -0.77 -1.25 12.94
C GLY A 40 0.53 -1.53 13.71
N ILE A 41 0.47 -2.53 14.58
CA ILE A 41 1.60 -3.02 15.42
C ILE A 41 1.90 -4.51 15.21
N PHE A 42 1.12 -5.20 14.38
CA PHE A 42 1.25 -6.62 14.06
C PHE A 42 1.56 -6.80 12.57
N PRO A 43 2.41 -7.76 12.16
CA PRO A 43 3.25 -8.62 13.00
C PRO A 43 4.48 -7.86 13.53
N ARG A 44 4.99 -8.24 14.71
CA ARG A 44 6.17 -7.57 15.33
C ARG A 44 7.49 -7.94 14.66
N GLU A 45 7.59 -9.16 14.17
CA GLU A 45 8.75 -9.72 13.49
C GLU A 45 8.98 -9.17 12.08
N CYS A 46 7.97 -8.50 11.53
CA CYS A 46 8.05 -7.85 10.22
C CYS A 46 7.61 -6.39 10.29
N THR A 47 7.69 -5.77 11.46
CA THR A 47 7.54 -4.31 11.56
C THR A 47 8.62 -3.63 10.74
N LEU A 48 8.25 -2.50 10.18
CA LEU A 48 9.16 -1.57 9.54
C LEU A 48 10.14 -1.00 10.57
N SER A 49 11.17 -0.31 10.10
CA SER A 49 12.25 0.23 10.93
C SER A 49 11.80 1.17 12.07
N ASP A 50 10.60 1.73 12.00
CA ASP A 50 10.00 2.58 13.01
C ASP A 50 8.95 1.87 13.91
N GLY A 51 8.98 0.53 13.91
CA GLY A 51 8.09 -0.32 14.72
C GLY A 51 6.63 -0.35 14.25
N GLY A 52 6.31 0.27 13.12
CA GLY A 52 4.97 0.23 12.52
C GLY A 52 4.78 -0.92 11.55
N SER A 53 3.54 -1.32 11.34
CA SER A 53 3.15 -2.27 10.30
C SER A 53 1.98 -1.73 9.48
N ALA A 54 1.83 -2.17 8.23
CA ALA A 54 0.62 -1.95 7.46
C ALA A 54 -0.50 -2.83 8.01
N CYS A 55 -1.61 -2.22 8.42
CA CYS A 55 -2.82 -2.89 8.88
C CYS A 55 -3.72 -3.23 7.68
N MET A 56 -4.28 -4.44 7.65
CA MET A 56 -5.17 -4.89 6.56
C MET A 56 -6.60 -4.39 6.69
N GLY A 57 -7.00 -3.89 7.87
CA GLY A 57 -8.34 -3.32 8.08
C GLY A 57 -8.66 -2.09 7.21
N PHE A 58 -7.62 -1.42 6.70
CA PHE A 58 -7.74 -0.47 5.60
C PHE A 58 -6.46 -0.48 4.78
N ILE A 59 -6.59 -0.75 3.48
CA ILE A 59 -5.50 -0.62 2.52
C ILE A 59 -6.02 -0.16 1.16
N TRP A 60 -5.26 0.70 0.52
CA TRP A 60 -5.50 1.21 -0.81
C TRP A 60 -4.31 0.90 -1.71
N PHE A 61 -4.61 0.45 -2.93
CA PHE A 61 -3.65 0.16 -3.97
C PHE A 61 -3.93 1.00 -5.21
N ARG A 62 -2.91 1.71 -5.68
CA ARG A 62 -2.93 2.33 -7.00
C ARG A 62 -2.72 1.29 -8.08
N ASN A 63 -3.42 1.41 -9.19
CA ASN A 63 -3.18 0.58 -10.36
C ASN A 63 -1.96 1.05 -11.17
N THR A 64 -0.76 0.78 -10.67
CA THR A 64 0.50 0.99 -11.39
C THR A 64 1.05 -0.32 -11.94
N PRO A 65 1.98 -0.29 -12.92
CA PRO A 65 2.74 -1.48 -13.29
C PRO A 65 3.41 -2.14 -12.08
N ALA A 66 4.06 -1.36 -11.21
CA ALA A 66 4.70 -1.85 -10.00
C ALA A 66 3.72 -2.57 -9.05
N THR A 67 2.50 -2.05 -8.88
CA THR A 67 1.48 -2.73 -8.06
C THR A 67 1.01 -4.03 -8.72
N ARG A 68 0.88 -4.05 -10.05
CA ARG A 68 0.50 -5.25 -10.79
C ARG A 68 1.55 -6.35 -10.74
N GLU A 69 2.82 -5.99 -10.62
CA GLU A 69 3.92 -6.94 -10.39
C GLU A 69 4.01 -7.39 -8.92
N PHE A 70 3.69 -6.48 -7.99
CA PHE A 70 3.71 -6.74 -6.55
C PHE A 70 2.65 -7.74 -6.09
N ILE A 71 1.39 -7.58 -6.53
CA ILE A 71 0.25 -8.36 -6.03
C ILE A 71 0.39 -9.88 -6.25
N PRO A 72 0.81 -10.37 -7.43
CA PRO A 72 1.06 -11.81 -7.62
C PRO A 72 2.12 -12.37 -6.66
N GLY A 73 3.20 -11.62 -6.42
CA GLY A 73 4.25 -12.00 -5.48
C GLY A 73 3.73 -12.06 -4.05
N LEU A 74 2.97 -11.05 -3.62
CA LEU A 74 2.30 -11.03 -2.32
C LEU A 74 1.35 -12.21 -2.16
N ARG A 75 0.52 -12.52 -3.17
CA ARG A 75 -0.40 -13.67 -3.14
C ARG A 75 0.35 -14.99 -2.98
N ALA A 76 1.43 -15.19 -3.72
CA ALA A 76 2.25 -16.39 -3.62
C ALA A 76 2.92 -16.52 -2.24
N TYR A 77 3.33 -15.40 -1.65
CA TYR A 77 3.88 -15.35 -0.29
C TYR A 77 2.81 -15.67 0.76
N ASN A 78 1.61 -15.08 0.63
CA ASN A 78 0.49 -15.31 1.55
C ASN A 78 0.04 -16.77 1.58
N ALA A 79 0.06 -17.47 0.43
CA ALA A 79 -0.28 -18.89 0.37
C ALA A 79 0.59 -19.80 1.28
N ARG A 80 1.75 -19.31 1.73
CA ARG A 80 2.66 -20.02 2.65
C ARG A 80 2.52 -19.60 4.11
N VAL A 81 2.12 -18.35 4.34
CA VAL A 81 2.06 -17.72 5.66
C VAL A 81 0.65 -17.82 6.28
N ALA A 82 -0.38 -17.84 5.44
CA ALA A 82 -1.80 -17.93 5.81
C ALA A 82 -2.28 -16.80 6.76
N ASP A 83 -1.70 -15.61 6.61
CA ASP A 83 -2.06 -14.39 7.33
C ASP A 83 -1.63 -13.23 6.42
N ASP A 84 -2.60 -12.49 5.87
CA ASP A 84 -2.38 -11.50 4.82
C ASP A 84 -1.68 -10.25 5.35
N GLN A 85 -1.98 -9.82 6.58
CA GLN A 85 -1.28 -8.73 7.24
C GLN A 85 0.19 -9.09 7.47
N ARG A 86 0.45 -10.30 7.94
CA ARG A 86 1.82 -10.80 8.09
C ARG A 86 2.50 -10.95 6.75
N ALA A 87 1.80 -11.50 5.76
CA ALA A 87 2.32 -11.67 4.41
C ALA A 87 2.74 -10.33 3.81
N LEU A 88 1.88 -9.32 3.86
CA LEU A 88 2.14 -7.98 3.37
C LEU A 88 3.38 -7.37 4.00
N ASN A 89 3.40 -7.30 5.33
CA ASN A 89 4.49 -6.65 6.07
C ASN A 89 5.82 -7.36 5.86
N CYS A 90 5.84 -8.69 5.95
CA CYS A 90 7.06 -9.45 5.72
C CYS A 90 7.51 -9.38 4.26
N PHE A 91 6.59 -9.36 3.29
CA PHE A 91 6.93 -9.28 1.88
C PHE A 91 7.50 -7.91 1.53
N LEU A 92 6.86 -6.83 1.98
CA LEU A 92 7.38 -5.46 1.87
C LEU A 92 8.81 -5.35 2.43
N ASN A 93 9.05 -5.92 3.61
CA ASN A 93 10.36 -5.88 4.25
C ASN A 93 11.41 -6.74 3.52
N LYS A 94 11.02 -7.92 3.01
CA LYS A 94 11.94 -8.87 2.36
C LYS A 94 12.32 -8.48 0.95
N THR A 95 11.37 -8.02 0.13
CA THR A 95 11.65 -7.76 -1.28
C THR A 95 12.27 -6.39 -1.49
N GLY A 96 12.01 -5.43 -0.59
CA GLY A 96 12.42 -4.05 -0.78
C GLY A 96 11.84 -3.40 -2.04
N SER A 97 10.86 -4.01 -2.71
CA SER A 97 10.26 -3.50 -3.95
C SER A 97 9.56 -2.15 -3.73
N TYR A 98 9.19 -1.89 -2.49
CA TYR A 98 8.62 -0.63 -2.04
C TYR A 98 9.48 -0.04 -0.93
N GLU A 99 9.56 1.28 -0.92
CA GLU A 99 10.04 2.04 0.22
C GLU A 99 8.91 2.84 0.85
N LYS A 100 8.98 2.97 2.17
CA LYS A 100 8.11 3.85 2.91
C LYS A 100 8.56 5.29 2.63
N VAL A 101 7.63 6.12 2.13
CA VAL A 101 7.98 7.46 1.63
C VAL A 101 7.88 8.47 2.75
N ASP A 102 6.80 8.39 3.52
CA ASP A 102 6.58 9.08 4.77
C ASP A 102 5.34 8.44 5.43
N GLU A 103 5.23 8.49 6.76
CA GLU A 103 3.89 8.44 7.33
C GLU A 103 3.17 9.69 6.82
N ALA A 104 1.90 9.59 6.41
CA ALA A 104 1.14 10.76 5.96
C ALA A 104 0.88 11.73 7.13
N ARG A 105 1.95 12.38 7.63
CA ARG A 105 1.96 13.42 8.63
C ARG A 105 1.83 14.73 7.85
N PRO A 106 0.69 15.43 7.81
CA PRO A 106 -0.54 15.22 8.55
C PRO A 106 -1.77 15.51 7.67
N PHE A 107 -2.30 14.54 6.92
CA PHE A 107 -3.63 14.71 6.32
C PHE A 107 -4.76 14.78 7.37
N LEU A 108 -4.41 14.64 8.65
CA LEU A 108 -5.28 14.61 9.83
C LEU A 108 -4.73 15.46 11.00
N SER A 109 -4.01 16.57 10.73
CA SER A 109 -3.32 17.44 11.73
C SER A 109 -4.14 17.94 12.93
N SER A 110 -5.44 17.67 13.01
CA SER A 110 -6.25 17.96 14.20
C SER A 110 -6.35 16.82 15.21
N ARG A 111 -5.70 15.66 15.01
CA ARG A 111 -6.01 14.46 15.81
C ARG A 111 -4.77 13.91 16.52
N GLY A 112 -4.68 14.16 17.82
CA GLY A 112 -3.67 13.64 18.74
C GLY A 112 -3.79 12.14 19.04
N ASP A 113 -4.23 11.34 18.08
CA ASP A 113 -4.48 9.91 18.25
C ASP A 113 -3.76 9.15 17.13
N ASN A 114 -2.72 8.42 17.52
CA ASN A 114 -1.82 7.59 16.71
C ASN A 114 -2.52 6.46 15.95
N SER A 115 -3.80 6.22 16.22
CA SER A 115 -4.72 5.34 15.47
C SER A 115 -5.08 5.87 14.07
N THR A 116 -4.64 7.08 13.71
CA THR A 116 -4.94 7.75 12.44
C THR A 116 -3.76 7.85 11.47
N ALA A 117 -2.58 7.35 11.84
CA ALA A 117 -1.42 7.39 10.96
C ALA A 117 -1.62 6.45 9.77
N LEU A 118 -1.57 7.00 8.55
CA LEU A 118 -1.49 6.22 7.33
C LEU A 118 -0.02 5.99 6.95
N LEU A 119 0.32 4.75 6.64
CA LEU A 119 1.58 4.39 6.05
C LEU A 119 1.47 4.52 4.54
N THR A 120 2.44 5.18 3.91
CA THR A 120 2.50 5.33 2.46
C THR A 120 3.75 4.67 1.90
N TYR A 121 3.59 4.03 0.75
CA TYR A 121 4.68 3.32 0.07
C TYR A 121 4.72 3.69 -1.40
N ARG A 122 5.95 3.80 -1.92
CA ARG A 122 6.21 3.93 -3.35
C ARG A 122 7.14 2.83 -3.83
N PRO A 123 7.09 2.46 -5.12
CA PRO A 123 8.08 1.55 -5.69
C PRO A 123 9.48 2.17 -5.58
N ARG A 124 10.49 1.39 -5.23
CA ARG A 124 11.89 1.83 -5.34
C ARG A 124 12.24 2.10 -6.80
N GLU A 125 13.22 2.98 -7.06
CA GLU A 125 13.61 3.37 -8.42
C GLU A 125 13.93 2.18 -9.34
N GLU A 126 14.58 1.15 -8.81
CA GLU A 126 14.91 -0.10 -9.51
C GLU A 126 13.66 -0.85 -10.01
N SER A 127 12.52 -0.65 -9.36
CA SER A 127 11.22 -1.24 -9.72
C SER A 127 10.37 -0.32 -10.61
N ARG A 128 10.85 0.89 -10.95
CA ARG A 128 10.12 1.84 -11.83
C ARG A 128 10.45 1.66 -13.31
N THR A 129 11.59 1.07 -13.65
CA THR A 129 12.14 1.04 -15.02
C THR A 129 11.68 -0.14 -15.89
N THR A 130 10.87 -1.07 -15.38
CA THR A 130 10.46 -2.27 -16.12
C THR A 130 9.38 -2.04 -17.19
N THR A 131 8.98 -0.80 -17.52
CA THR A 131 8.03 -0.60 -18.65
C THR A 131 8.20 0.74 -19.37
N THR A 132 9.17 0.81 -20.27
CA THR A 132 9.03 1.61 -21.50
C THR A 132 9.28 0.69 -22.70
N SER A 133 8.26 -0.06 -23.08
CA SER A 133 8.15 -0.62 -24.43
C SER A 133 6.98 0.06 -25.14
N ASP A 134 7.13 1.36 -25.41
CA ASP A 134 6.33 2.00 -26.45
C ASP A 134 6.87 1.49 -27.79
N GLY A 135 6.22 0.44 -28.29
CA GLY A 135 6.36 -0.03 -29.65
C GLY A 135 5.70 0.94 -30.61
N THR A 136 6.34 2.08 -30.87
CA THR A 136 5.99 2.95 -32.00
C THR A 136 7.28 3.43 -32.66
N THR A 137 7.74 2.63 -33.63
CA THR A 137 8.70 3.06 -34.64
C THR A 137 7.95 3.87 -35.71
N MET A 138 8.43 5.08 -35.98
CA MET A 138 8.42 5.66 -37.33
C MET A 138 9.83 5.52 -37.91
#